data_AF-A0A944N087-F1
#
_entry.id   AF-A0A944N087-F1
#
_cell.length_a   1.000
_cell.length_b   1.000
_cell.length_c   1.000
_cell.angle_alpha   90.00
_cell.angle_beta   90.00
_cell.angle_gamma   90.00
#
_symmetry.space_group_name_H-M   'P 1'
#
loop_
_entity.id
_entity.type
_entity.pdbx_description
1 polymer ?
#
loop_
_entity_poly.entity_id
_entity_poly.type
_entity_poly.pdbx_seq_one_letter_code
_entity_poly.pdbx_strand_id
1 'polypeptide(L)'
;MTISSLIHTTSFHFDPTGTWLGIVLLIVVFVGLLFFLAPDKSRLSPARRLTLIALRTGAFLVLVFCMSKPSMVSIRQLQQPATVLVLADSSESMNVADSPNSKTRWEYLRETLKAAME
;
A
#
# COMPACT_ATOMS: atom_id res chain seq x y z
N MET A 1 23.51 -16.10 -4.72
CA MET A 1 22.22 -15.42 -5.00
C MET A 1 21.89 -14.59 -3.78
N THR A 2 22.29 -13.31 -3.79
CA THR A 2 22.18 -12.39 -2.64
C THR A 2 20.75 -11.87 -2.52
N ILE A 3 20.09 -12.18 -1.41
CA ILE A 3 18.67 -11.90 -1.13
C ILE A 3 18.40 -10.39 -0.86
N SER A 4 19.44 -9.55 -0.82
CA SER A 4 19.36 -8.16 -0.31
C SER A 4 18.89 -7.07 -1.27
N SER A 5 18.58 -7.34 -2.55
CA SER A 5 18.20 -6.28 -3.50
C SER A 5 16.73 -6.27 -3.94
N LEU A 6 15.86 -7.10 -3.35
CA LEU A 6 14.43 -7.07 -3.59
C LEU A 6 13.77 -5.99 -2.72
N ILE A 7 13.79 -4.77 -3.24
CA ILE A 7 13.11 -3.55 -2.80
C ILE A 7 11.95 -3.82 -1.82
N HIS A 8 12.20 -3.60 -0.53
CA HIS A 8 11.19 -3.59 0.52
C HIS A 8 10.66 -2.17 0.69
N THR A 9 9.65 -1.78 -0.09
CA THR A 9 8.82 -0.61 0.26
C THR A 9 7.79 -1.02 1.31
N THR A 10 8.26 -1.29 2.52
CA THR A 10 7.36 -1.46 3.68
C THR A 10 6.73 -0.11 3.97
N SER A 11 5.43 0.01 3.69
CA SER A 11 4.67 1.23 3.95
C SER A 11 3.66 0.96 5.06
N PHE A 12 3.70 1.83 6.08
CA PHE A 12 2.71 1.82 7.15
C PHE A 12 1.56 2.73 6.74
N HIS A 13 0.37 2.15 6.63
CA HIS A 13 -0.84 2.88 6.31
C HIS A 13 -1.77 2.89 7.51
N PHE A 14 -2.19 4.09 7.89
CA PHE A 14 -3.18 4.33 8.93
C PHE A 14 -4.44 4.88 8.25
N ASP A 15 -5.31 3.97 7.85
CA ASP A 15 -6.61 4.29 7.26
C ASP A 15 -7.69 4.08 8.32
N PRO A 16 -7.99 5.12 9.13
CA PRO A 16 -8.97 4.97 10.20
C PRO A 16 -10.33 4.60 9.64
N THR A 17 -11.12 3.87 10.43
CA THR A 17 -12.54 3.63 10.13
C THR A 17 -13.33 4.93 10.31
N GLY A 18 -13.28 5.80 9.30
CA GLY A 18 -13.89 7.14 9.27
C GLY A 18 -12.87 8.25 8.98
N THR A 19 -13.26 9.51 9.18
CA THR A 19 -12.35 10.65 9.02
C THR A 19 -11.48 10.83 10.27
N TRP A 20 -10.23 11.27 10.11
CA TRP A 20 -9.35 11.69 11.21
C TRP A 20 -10.02 12.67 12.18
N LEU A 21 -10.93 13.52 11.67
CA LEU A 21 -11.76 14.42 12.47
C LEU A 21 -12.60 13.69 13.53
N GLY A 22 -13.13 12.51 13.23
CA GLY A 22 -13.91 11.70 14.17
C GLY A 22 -13.06 11.21 15.35
N ILE A 23 -11.82 10.78 15.09
CA ILE A 23 -10.89 10.36 16.14
C ILE A 23 -10.51 11.56 17.02
N VAL A 24 -10.20 12.71 16.41
CA VAL A 24 -9.87 13.94 17.16
C VAL A 24 -11.03 14.37 18.04
N LEU A 25 -12.26 14.38 17.51
CA LEU A 25 -13.47 14.73 18.27
C LEU A 25 -13.68 13.76 19.44
N LEU A 26 -13.52 12.45 19.22
CA LEU A 26 -13.61 11.44 20.26
C LEU A 26 -12.60 11.69 21.40
N ILE A 27 -11.35 12.02 21.06
CA ILE A 27 -10.29 12.36 22.04
C ILE A 27 -10.69 13.61 22.84
N VAL A 28 -11.16 14.67 22.17
CA VAL A 28 -11.58 15.91 22.83
C VAL A 28 -12.73 15.65 23.79
N VAL A 29 -13.74 14.87 23.38
CA VAL A 29 -14.87 14.51 24.24
C VAL A 29 -14.41 13.68 25.44
N PHE A 30 -13.53 12.70 25.25
CA PHE A 30 -13.01 11.88 26.34
C PHE A 30 -12.19 12.70 27.36
N VAL A 31 -11.32 13.59 26.88
CA VAL A 31 -10.55 14.50 27.74
C VAL A 31 -11.51 15.44 28.48
N GLY A 32 -12.49 16.01 27.78
CA GLY A 32 -13.55 16.82 28.38
C GLY A 32 -14.27 16.06 29.50
N LEU A 33 -14.66 14.80 29.27
CA LEU A 33 -15.30 13.97 30.28
C LEU A 33 -14.40 13.75 31.51
N LEU A 34 -13.10 13.53 31.32
CA LEU A 34 -12.16 13.36 32.44
C LEU A 34 -12.00 14.63 33.28
N PHE A 35 -12.03 15.82 32.66
CA PHE A 35 -11.87 17.10 33.36
C PHE A 35 -13.19 17.60 33.97
N PHE A 36 -14.28 17.59 33.21
CA PHE A 36 -15.58 18.12 33.64
C PHE A 36 -16.37 17.17 34.55
N LEU A 37 -16.26 15.86 34.33
CA LEU A 37 -16.92 14.84 35.14
C LEU A 37 -15.95 14.16 36.12
N ALA A 38 -14.88 14.87 36.49
CA ALA A 38 -13.88 14.37 37.42
C ALA A 38 -14.56 13.92 38.74
N PRO A 39 -14.32 12.68 39.21
CA PRO A 39 -14.99 12.18 40.40
C PRO A 39 -14.64 13.02 41.62
N ASP A 40 -15.64 13.19 42.48
CA ASP A 40 -15.59 14.03 43.65
C ASP A 40 -14.37 13.68 44.53
N LYS A 41 -13.49 14.67 44.72
CA LYS A 41 -12.15 14.46 45.33
C LYS A 41 -12.23 13.93 46.76
N SER A 42 -13.38 14.10 47.42
CA SER A 42 -13.62 13.74 48.82
C SER A 42 -13.82 12.23 49.06
N ARG A 43 -14.20 11.45 48.03
CA ARG A 43 -14.63 10.05 48.22
C ARG A 43 -13.57 9.00 47.88
N LEU A 44 -12.49 9.39 47.23
CA LEU A 44 -11.49 8.45 46.70
C LEU A 44 -10.07 8.85 47.11
N SER A 45 -9.28 7.87 47.57
CA SER A 45 -7.86 8.10 47.82
C SER A 45 -7.12 8.47 46.52
N PRO A 46 -6.07 9.30 46.59
CA PRO A 46 -5.36 9.78 45.40
C PRO A 46 -4.81 8.64 44.53
N ALA A 47 -4.30 7.58 45.15
CA ALA A 47 -3.78 6.41 44.45
C ALA A 47 -4.87 5.67 43.65
N ARG A 48 -6.03 5.43 44.27
CA ARG A 48 -7.15 4.74 43.62
C ARG A 48 -7.72 5.56 42.46
N ARG A 49 -7.74 6.89 42.62
CA ARG A 49 -8.12 7.83 41.56
C ARG A 49 -7.15 7.75 40.38
N LEU A 50 -5.83 7.74 40.64
CA LEU A 50 -4.83 7.60 39.59
C LEU A 50 -4.97 6.28 38.84
N THR A 51 -5.18 5.16 39.55
CA THR A 51 -5.41 3.85 38.94
C THR A 51 -6.65 3.85 38.04
N LEU A 52 -7.76 4.45 38.47
CA LEU A 52 -8.98 4.54 37.66
C LEU A 52 -8.80 5.43 36.42
N ILE A 53 -8.06 6.53 36.54
CA ILE A 53 -7.72 7.38 35.39
C ILE A 53 -6.84 6.60 34.42
N ALA A 54 -5.78 5.94 34.91
CA ALA A 54 -4.89 5.15 34.08
C ALA A 54 -5.64 4.02 33.34
N LEU A 55 -6.54 3.32 34.03
CA LEU A 55 -7.34 2.25 33.43
C LEU A 55 -8.29 2.78 32.34
N ARG A 56 -8.97 3.92 32.59
CA ARG A 56 -9.85 4.55 31.60
C ARG A 56 -9.06 5.04 30.39
N THR A 57 -7.94 5.71 30.61
CA THR A 57 -7.06 6.18 29.53
C THR A 57 -6.51 5.00 28.73
N GLY A 58 -6.09 3.93 29.39
CA GLY A 58 -5.63 2.70 28.73
C GLY A 58 -6.71 2.07 27.85
N ALA A 59 -7.92 1.90 28.39
CA ALA A 59 -9.07 1.38 27.62
C ALA A 59 -9.41 2.27 26.42
N PHE A 60 -9.37 3.59 26.61
CA PHE A 60 -9.60 4.55 25.53
C PHE A 60 -8.52 4.49 24.44
N LEU A 61 -7.24 4.38 24.82
CA LEU A 61 -6.14 4.21 23.87
C LEU A 61 -6.29 2.91 23.05
N VAL A 62 -6.74 1.82 23.67
CA VAL A 62 -7.05 0.58 22.96
C VAL A 62 -8.14 0.81 21.90
N LEU A 63 -9.21 1.54 22.24
CA LEU A 63 -10.25 1.89 21.27
C LEU A 63 -9.71 2.73 20.11
N VAL A 64 -8.92 3.77 20.40
CA VAL A 64 -8.29 4.61 19.36
C VAL A 64 -7.36 3.78 18.47
N PHE A 65 -6.59 2.87 19.05
CA PHE A 65 -5.73 1.95 18.30
C PHE A 65 -6.53 1.01 17.39
N CYS A 66 -7.67 0.48 17.88
CA CYS A 66 -8.56 -0.32 17.04
C CYS A 66 -9.17 0.51 15.90
N MET A 67 -9.53 1.78 16.16
CA MET A 67 -10.09 2.68 15.14
C MET A 67 -9.05 3.14 14.11
N SER A 68 -7.77 3.27 14.48
CA SER A 68 -6.71 3.69 13.55
C SER A 68 -6.34 2.61 12.53
N LYS A 69 -6.83 1.37 12.72
CA LYS A 69 -6.68 0.22 11.81
C LYS A 69 -5.25 0.16 11.23
N PRO A 70 -4.23 0.00 12.08
CA PRO A 70 -2.85 -0.02 11.60
C PRO A 70 -2.68 -1.17 10.60
N SER A 71 -2.32 -0.84 9.37
CA SER A 71 -2.11 -1.83 8.32
C SER A 71 -0.66 -1.78 7.84
N MET A 72 -0.04 -2.96 7.84
CA MET A 72 1.31 -3.15 7.32
C MET A 72 1.18 -3.88 5.98
N VAL A 73 1.41 -3.14 4.90
CA VAL A 73 1.33 -3.69 3.55
C VAL A 73 2.74 -3.92 3.03
N SER A 74 3.04 -5.16 2.64
CA SER A 74 4.29 -5.55 2.00
C SER A 74 4.01 -5.89 0.54
N ILE A 75 4.43 -5.01 -0.37
CA ILE A 75 4.23 -5.22 -1.81
C ILE A 75 5.43 -6.01 -2.34
N ARG A 76 5.18 -7.23 -2.82
CA ARG A 76 6.19 -8.05 -3.50
C ARG A 76 5.97 -7.96 -4.99
N GLN A 77 6.80 -7.18 -5.68
CA GLN A 77 6.81 -7.18 -7.15
C GLN A 77 7.48 -8.48 -7.63
N LEU A 78 6.66 -9.45 -8.05
CA LEU A 78 7.17 -10.59 -8.80
C LEU A 78 7.33 -10.13 -10.25
N GLN A 79 8.57 -10.07 -10.71
CA GLN A 79 8.86 -10.00 -12.14
C GLN A 79 8.44 -11.35 -12.74
N GLN A 80 7.22 -11.42 -13.27
CA GLN A 80 6.76 -12.59 -14.01
C GLN A 80 7.40 -12.53 -15.40
N PRO A 81 8.06 -13.61 -15.86
CA PRO A 81 8.56 -13.65 -17.23
C PRO A 81 7.39 -13.54 -18.20
N ALA A 82 7.33 -12.46 -18.97
CA ALA A 82 6.33 -12.27 -20.01
C ALA A 82 6.73 -13.13 -21.21
N THR A 83 5.89 -14.09 -21.59
CA THR A 83 6.05 -14.84 -22.84
C THR A 83 5.23 -14.15 -23.93
N VAL A 84 5.90 -13.69 -24.98
CA VAL A 84 5.25 -13.11 -26.16
C VAL A 84 5.36 -14.10 -27.31
N LEU A 85 4.23 -14.55 -27.84
CA LEU A 85 4.19 -15.38 -29.03
C LEU A 85 4.03 -14.47 -30.26
N VAL A 86 5.01 -14.52 -31.16
CA VAL A 86 4.96 -13.81 -32.44
C VAL A 86 4.68 -14.83 -33.54
N LEU A 87 3.62 -14.61 -34.32
CA LEU A 87 3.35 -15.36 -35.54
C LEU A 87 3.75 -14.49 -36.74
N ALA A 88 4.60 -15.03 -37.61
CA ALA A 88 5.01 -14.39 -38.84
C ALA A 88 4.13 -14.89 -39.99
N ASP A 89 3.65 -13.97 -40.84
CA ASP A 89 2.98 -14.33 -42.09
C ASP A 89 4.01 -14.86 -43.11
N SER A 90 3.63 -15.91 -43.84
CA SER A 90 4.44 -16.57 -44.87
C SER A 90 3.77 -16.51 -46.26
N SER A 91 2.83 -15.59 -46.46
CA SER A 91 2.16 -15.40 -47.74
C SER A 91 3.09 -14.85 -48.84
N GLU A 92 2.76 -15.06 -50.11
CA GLU A 92 3.51 -14.50 -51.25
C GLU A 92 3.63 -12.96 -51.20
N SER A 93 2.68 -12.29 -50.54
CA SER A 93 2.72 -10.83 -50.37
C SER A 93 3.92 -10.36 -49.54
N MET A 94 4.54 -11.25 -48.77
CA MET A 94 5.74 -10.95 -47.98
C MET A 94 7.00 -10.82 -48.83
N ASN A 95 6.97 -11.28 -50.08
CA ASN A 95 8.06 -11.13 -51.05
C ASN A 95 8.06 -9.78 -51.78
N VAL A 96 7.05 -8.94 -51.55
CA VAL A 96 6.94 -7.61 -52.18
C VAL A 96 7.96 -6.66 -51.54
N ALA A 97 8.74 -5.99 -52.40
CA ALA A 97 9.80 -5.06 -52.02
C ALA A 97 9.29 -3.62 -51.81
N ASP A 98 8.26 -3.46 -50.99
CA ASP A 98 7.64 -2.17 -50.68
C ASP A 98 7.96 -1.64 -49.28
N SER A 99 8.85 -2.32 -48.54
CA SER A 99 9.33 -1.86 -47.24
C SER A 99 10.49 -0.85 -47.39
N PRO A 100 10.84 -0.10 -46.33
CA PRO A 100 11.94 0.86 -46.36
C PRO A 100 13.24 0.24 -46.90
N ASN A 101 14.04 1.04 -47.63
CA ASN A 101 15.24 0.60 -48.35
C ASN A 101 14.99 -0.45 -49.44
N SER A 102 13.78 -0.48 -50.02
CA SER A 102 13.39 -1.45 -51.06
C SER A 102 13.57 -2.91 -50.63
N LYS A 103 13.50 -3.16 -49.31
CA LYS A 103 13.56 -4.50 -48.73
C LYS A 103 12.22 -5.20 -48.93
N THR A 104 12.24 -6.53 -48.96
CA THR A 104 11.01 -7.30 -48.87
C THR A 104 10.40 -7.14 -47.48
N ARG A 105 9.07 -7.24 -47.36
CA ARG A 105 8.38 -7.23 -46.05
C ARG A 105 8.92 -8.33 -45.13
N TRP A 106 9.31 -9.48 -45.69
CA TRP A 106 9.95 -10.58 -44.97
C TRP A 106 11.33 -10.20 -44.38
N GLU A 107 12.17 -9.52 -45.14
CA GLU A 107 13.47 -9.03 -44.66
C GLU A 107 13.30 -7.99 -43.55
N TYR A 108 12.37 -7.06 -43.73
CA TYR A 108 12.07 -6.04 -42.74
C TYR A 108 11.53 -6.63 -41.43
N LEU A 109 10.65 -7.64 -41.51
CA LEU A 109 10.14 -8.37 -40.35
C LEU A 109 11.28 -9.07 -39.58
N ARG A 110 12.18 -9.76 -40.30
CA ARG A 110 13.33 -10.45 -39.68
C ARG A 110 14.28 -9.49 -38.98
N GLU A 111 14.56 -8.36 -39.59
CA GLU A 111 15.42 -7.32 -39.01
C GLU A 111 14.79 -6.70 -37.77
N THR A 112 13.49 -6.39 -37.82
CA THR A 112 12.74 -5.83 -36.69
C THR A 112 12.67 -6.82 -35.53
N LEU A 113 12.41 -8.10 -35.81
CA LEU A 113 12.40 -9.15 -34.78
C LEU A 113 13.76 -9.37 -34.16
N LYS A 114 14.83 -9.33 -34.97
CA LYS A 114 16.19 -9.42 -34.44
C LYS A 114 16.51 -8.24 -33.53
N ALA A 115 16.18 -7.02 -33.94
CA ALA A 115 16.41 -5.81 -33.15
C ALA A 115 15.59 -5.79 -31.84
N ALA A 116 14.41 -6.41 -31.81
CA ALA A 116 13.58 -6.51 -30.61
C ALA A 116 14.03 -7.61 -29.64
N MET A 117 14.91 -8.53 -30.07
CA MET A 117 15.47 -9.61 -29.26
C MET A 117 16.85 -9.30 -28.67
N GLU A 118 17.51 -8.24 -29.14
CA GLU A 118 18.77 -7.69 -28.59
C GLU A 118 18.49 -6.78 -27.37
#